data_AF-A0A2T6ART3-F1
#
_entry.id   AF-A0A2T6ART3-F1
#
_cell.length_a   1.000
_cell.length_b   1.000
_cell.length_c   1.000
_cell.angle_alpha   90.00
_cell.angle_beta   90.00
_cell.angle_gamma   90.00
#
_symmetry.space_group_name_H-M   'P 1'
#
loop_
_entity.id
_entity.type
_entity.pdbx_description
1 polymer ?
#
loop_
_entity_poly.entity_id
_entity_poly.type
_entity_poly.pdbx_seq_one_letter_code
_entity_poly.pdbx_strand_id
1 'polypeptide(L)'
;MAERDYVSTPVADALGLRDVITGLAKDLQDLRDRKISPTEGLARAAVAKQIWNGVRLYIDASKQLERQARPVPDARQLEGDKHD
;
A
#
# COMPACT_ATOMS: atom_id res chain seq x y z
N MET A 1 -10.98 21.83 -5.82
CA MET A 1 -10.36 20.55 -6.24
C MET A 1 -9.92 19.85 -4.98
N ALA A 2 -10.38 18.62 -4.74
CA ALA A 2 -10.02 17.88 -3.54
C ALA A 2 -8.49 17.76 -3.47
N GLU A 3 -7.93 18.16 -2.33
CA GLU A 3 -6.53 18.04 -1.97
C GLU A 3 -6.11 16.59 -2.22
N ARG A 4 -5.26 16.39 -3.23
CA ARG A 4 -4.75 15.06 -3.55
C ARG A 4 -3.91 14.63 -2.36
N ASP A 5 -4.36 13.59 -1.69
CA ASP A 5 -3.76 13.04 -0.48
C ASP A 5 -2.41 12.38 -0.82
N TYR A 6 -1.36 13.20 -0.94
CA TYR A 6 0.02 12.79 -1.28
C TYR A 6 0.68 11.94 -0.18
N VAL A 7 0.03 11.77 0.98
CA VAL A 7 0.53 10.96 2.10
C VAL A 7 0.43 9.45 1.82
N SER A 8 -0.34 9.05 0.81
CA SER A 8 -0.49 7.64 0.41
C SER A 8 0.51 7.16 -0.64
N THR A 9 1.23 8.07 -1.32
CA THR A 9 2.28 7.75 -2.30
C THR A 9 3.46 6.93 -1.73
N PRO A 10 3.97 7.20 -0.50
CA PRO A 10 5.10 6.45 0.06
C PRO A 10 4.80 4.96 0.30
N VAL A 11 3.57 4.64 0.69
CA VAL A 11 3.17 3.26 1.03
C VAL A 11 3.01 2.41 -0.22
N ALA A 12 2.47 2.98 -1.30
CA ALA A 12 2.29 2.25 -2.55
C ALA A 12 3.61 1.88 -3.22
N ASP A 13 4.60 2.78 -3.16
CA ASP A 13 5.95 2.51 -3.65
C ASP A 13 6.70 1.54 -2.72
N ALA A 14 6.60 1.71 -1.39
CA ALA A 14 7.22 0.79 -0.43
C ALA A 14 6.68 -0.66 -0.53
N LEU A 15 5.42 -0.82 -0.92
CA LEU A 15 4.78 -2.12 -1.08
C LEU A 15 4.94 -2.71 -2.51
N GLY A 16 5.68 -2.04 -3.41
CA GLY A 16 6.01 -2.55 -4.74
C GLY A 16 4.79 -2.70 -5.68
N LEU A 17 3.72 -1.96 -5.40
CA LEU A 17 2.41 -2.14 -6.05
C LEU A 17 2.46 -1.78 -7.53
N ARG A 18 3.24 -0.76 -7.87
CA ARG A 18 3.45 -0.31 -9.25
C ARG A 18 4.05 -1.41 -10.11
N ASP A 19 5.07 -2.09 -9.61
CA ASP A 19 5.76 -3.15 -10.35
C ASP A 19 4.83 -4.32 -10.64
N VAL A 20 4.01 -4.71 -9.67
CA VAL A 20 3.01 -5.78 -9.85
C VAL A 20 1.99 -5.40 -10.93
N ILE A 21 1.48 -4.18 -10.93
CA ILE A 21 0.53 -3.70 -11.96
C ILE A 21 1.18 -3.71 -13.34
N THR A 22 2.39 -3.17 -13.46
CA THR A 22 3.11 -3.13 -14.74
C THR A 22 3.47 -4.53 -15.24
N GLY A 23 3.81 -5.45 -14.33
CA GLY A 23 4.05 -6.86 -14.64
C GLY A 23 2.80 -7.55 -15.17
N LEU A 24 1.64 -7.36 -14.54
CA LEU A 24 0.37 -7.91 -15.04
C LEU A 24 -0.01 -7.34 -16.41
N ALA A 25 0.19 -6.04 -16.64
CA ALA A 25 -0.04 -5.43 -17.94
C ALA A 25 0.86 -6.04 -19.02
N LYS A 26 2.12 -6.32 -18.67
CA LYS A 26 3.06 -7.03 -19.54
C LYS A 26 2.64 -8.48 -19.78
N ASP A 27 2.20 -9.20 -18.77
CA ASP A 27 1.69 -10.58 -18.90
C ASP A 27 0.50 -10.64 -19.87
N LEU A 28 -0.40 -9.64 -19.87
CA LEU A 28 -1.49 -9.55 -20.84
C LEU A 28 -0.99 -9.38 -22.28
N GLN A 29 0.08 -8.60 -22.48
CA GLN A 29 0.69 -8.48 -23.79
C GLN A 29 1.40 -9.79 -24.19
N ASP A 30 2.13 -10.41 -23.28
CA ASP A 30 2.85 -11.66 -23.52
C ASP A 30 1.87 -12.83 -23.81
N LEU A 31 0.65 -12.81 -23.26
CA LEU A 31 -0.44 -13.72 -23.65
C LEU A 31 -0.91 -13.48 -25.10
N ARG A 32 -1.10 -12.22 -25.51
CA ARG A 32 -1.49 -11.89 -26.90
C ARG A 32 -0.40 -12.29 -27.89
N ASP A 33 0.85 -12.11 -27.50
CA ASP A 33 2.02 -12.46 -28.29
C ASP A 33 2.33 -13.97 -28.26
N ARG A 34 1.54 -14.77 -27.51
CA ARG A 34 1.73 -16.22 -27.30
C ARG A 34 3.10 -16.58 -26.70
N LYS A 35 3.71 -15.67 -25.94
CA LYS A 35 4.98 -15.90 -25.23
C LYS A 35 4.79 -16.67 -23.92
N ILE A 36 3.62 -16.55 -23.31
CA ILE A 36 3.20 -17.35 -22.15
C ILE A 36 1.86 -18.02 -22.44
N SER A 37 1.63 -19.18 -21.84
CA SER A 37 0.36 -19.89 -21.90
C SER A 37 -0.71 -19.22 -21.02
N PRO A 38 -2.01 -19.41 -21.32
CA PRO A 38 -3.09 -18.96 -20.44
C PRO A 38 -2.96 -19.48 -18.99
N THR A 39 -2.47 -20.71 -18.82
CA THR A 39 -2.21 -21.32 -17.51
C THR A 39 -1.13 -20.58 -16.73
N GLU A 40 -0.04 -20.17 -17.38
CA GLU A 40 1.01 -19.36 -16.75
C GLU A 40 0.49 -17.96 -16.39
N GLY A 41 -0.28 -17.32 -17.27
CA GLY A 41 -0.91 -16.03 -17.00
C GLY A 41 -1.84 -16.08 -15.78
N LEU A 42 -2.67 -17.14 -15.68
CA LEU A 42 -3.53 -17.37 -14.52
C LEU A 42 -2.74 -17.59 -13.23
N ALA A 43 -1.65 -18.37 -13.28
CA ALA A 43 -0.79 -18.59 -12.12
C ALA A 43 -0.15 -17.29 -11.63
N ARG A 44 0.38 -16.46 -12.54
CA ARG A 44 0.96 -15.13 -12.21
C ARG A 44 -0.10 -14.19 -11.63
N ALA A 45 -1.30 -14.15 -12.21
CA ALA A 45 -2.42 -13.38 -11.68
C ALA A 45 -2.86 -13.83 -10.27
N ALA A 46 -2.82 -15.14 -10.00
CA ALA A 46 -3.15 -15.67 -8.68
C ALA A 46 -2.14 -15.22 -7.62
N VAL A 47 -0.84 -15.18 -7.95
CA VAL A 47 0.21 -14.64 -7.06
C VAL A 47 -0.02 -13.15 -6.81
N ALA A 48 -0.24 -12.36 -7.86
CA ALA A 48 -0.51 -10.93 -7.73
C ALA A 48 -1.74 -10.65 -6.83
N LYS A 49 -2.79 -11.48 -6.92
CA LYS A 49 -3.96 -11.39 -6.03
C LYS A 49 -3.58 -11.59 -4.55
N GLN A 50 -2.67 -12.51 -4.23
CA GLN A 50 -2.23 -12.70 -2.84
C GLN A 50 -1.42 -11.51 -2.33
N ILE A 51 -0.60 -10.90 -3.18
CA ILE A 51 0.12 -9.66 -2.84
C ILE A 51 -0.88 -8.55 -2.49
N TRP A 52 -1.93 -8.36 -3.29
CA TRP A 52 -2.98 -7.37 -2.99
C TRP A 52 -3.73 -7.65 -1.70
N ASN A 53 -4.01 -8.92 -1.40
CA ASN A 53 -4.63 -9.27 -0.13
C ASN A 53 -3.73 -8.90 1.05
N GLY A 54 -2.41 -9.15 0.96
CA GLY A 54 -1.45 -8.76 1.99
C GLY A 54 -1.38 -7.25 2.20
N VAL A 55 -1.38 -6.49 1.10
CA VAL A 55 -1.39 -5.01 1.13
C VAL A 55 -2.66 -4.48 1.80
N ARG A 56 -3.81 -5.06 1.47
CA ARG A 56 -5.08 -4.71 2.12
C ARG A 56 -5.02 -4.95 3.62
N LEU A 57 -4.54 -6.12 4.04
CA LEU A 57 -4.38 -6.46 5.47
C LEU A 57 -3.44 -5.49 6.18
N TYR A 58 -2.33 -5.12 5.54
CA TYR A 58 -1.40 -4.12 6.10
C TYR A 58 -2.07 -2.77 6.31
N ILE A 59 -2.77 -2.24 5.30
CA ILE A 59 -3.47 -0.95 5.40
C ILE A 59 -4.55 -0.99 6.49
N ASP A 60 -5.32 -2.09 6.56
CA ASP A 60 -6.37 -2.26 7.56
C ASP A 60 -5.76 -2.32 8.98
N ALA A 61 -4.66 -3.03 9.15
CA ALA A 61 -3.93 -3.11 10.42
C ALA A 61 -3.34 -1.74 10.85
N SER A 62 -2.72 -1.00 9.94
CA SER A 62 -2.17 0.34 10.21
C SER A 62 -3.27 1.28 10.70
N LYS A 63 -4.41 1.31 10.00
CA LYS A 63 -5.58 2.11 10.42
C LYS A 63 -6.13 1.68 11.78
N GLN A 64 -6.11 0.38 12.09
CA GLN A 64 -6.55 -0.12 13.39
C GLN A 64 -5.61 0.33 14.51
N LEU A 65 -4.29 0.29 14.29
CA LEU A 65 -3.30 0.77 15.25
C LEU A 65 -3.41 2.29 15.48
N GLU A 66 -3.57 3.07 14.42
CA GLU A 66 -3.81 4.52 14.50
C GLU A 66 -5.04 4.85 15.36
N ARG A 67 -6.14 4.10 15.19
CA ARG A 67 -7.36 4.27 16.00
C ARG A 67 -7.18 3.91 17.47
N GLN A 68 -6.28 2.98 17.77
CA GLN A 68 -6.01 2.51 19.14
C GLN A 68 -4.91 3.31 19.84
N ALA A 69 -4.16 4.14 19.11
CA ALA A 69 -3.10 4.96 19.67
C ALA A 69 -3.65 5.95 20.70
N ARG A 70 -2.99 6.05 21.85
CA ARG A 70 -3.29 7.11 22.82
C ARG A 70 -2.88 8.45 22.21
N PRO A 71 -3.70 9.51 22.36
CA PRO A 71 -3.28 10.85 22.01
C PRO A 71 -2.05 11.22 22.85
N VAL A 72 -0.97 11.61 22.17
CA VAL A 72 0.23 12.12 22.85
C VAL A 72 -0.03 13.60 23.16
N PRO A 73 0.17 14.06 24.40
CA PRO A 73 0.07 15.48 24.74
C PRO A 73 1.01 16.30 23.86
N ASP A 74 0.58 17.50 23.46
CA ASP A 74 1.39 18.41 22.67
C ASP A 74 2.71 18.69 23.41
N ALA A 75 3.85 18.59 22.74
CA ALA A 75 5.17 18.69 23.36
C ALA A 75 5.36 20.03 24.11
N ARG A 76 4.61 21.07 23.73
CA ARG A 76 4.58 22.37 24.42
C ARG A 76 3.97 22.32 25.82
N GLN A 77 3.12 21.34 26.14
CA GLN A 77 2.60 21.11 27.49
C GLN A 77 3.62 20.42 28.40
N LEU A 78 4.68 19.81 27.85
CA LEU A 78 5.74 19.16 28.61
C LEU A 78 6.88 20.14 28.99
N GLU A 79 6.97 21.29 28.33
CA GLU A 79 8.07 22.26 28.52
C GLU A 79 7.75 23.46 29.43
N GLY A 80 6.54 23.59 30.00
CA GLY A 80 6.14 24.87 30.61
C GLY A 80 5.13 24.83 31.75
N ASP A 81 5.45 24.12 32.85
CA ASP A 81 5.02 24.50 34.20
C ASP A 81 6.16 25.26 34.91
N LYS A 82 6.67 26.30 34.24
CA LYS A 82 7.52 27.33 34.85
C LYS A 82 6.67 28.58 35.00
N HIS A 83 5.77 28.56 35.97
CA HIS A 83 5.15 29.78 36.47
C HIS A 83 6.07 30.41 37.52
N ASP A 84 6.52 31.63 37.23
CA ASP A 84 7.07 32.59 38.21
C ASP A 84 6.03 32.96 39.27
#